data_AF-A0A397GA99-F1
#
_entry.id   AF-A0A397GA99-F1
#
_cell.length_a   1.000
_cell.length_b   1.000
_cell.length_c   1.000
_cell.angle_alpha   90.00
_cell.angle_beta   90.00
_cell.angle_gamma   90.00
#
_symmetry.space_group_name_H-M   'P 1'
#
loop_
_entity.id
_entity.type
_entity.pdbx_description
1 polymer ?
#
loop_
_entity_poly.entity_id
_entity_poly.type
_entity_poly.pdbx_seq_one_letter_code
_entity_poly.pdbx_strand_id
1 'polypeptide(L)'
;MRFNRAYMNLIKQLPPSLVEESWKHLTTRKRNCLTELEACGIDPGIEDFLQHEIIVYNRKKKRQRRSPLPLENLSYNTIMSNQETQTQDTAPICDHEEEIHCRVKKELDSLSQQLLKFNEKTFGSFMQEITKQHEEWVNANNKLRSEIERQKIQLHKTEKLLASLKSQ
;
A
#
# COMPACT_ATOMS: atom_id res chain seq x y z
N MET A 1 39.41 -12.97 -4.05
CA MET A 1 38.24 -12.67 -3.21
C MET A 1 37.82 -13.93 -2.48
N ARG A 2 38.19 -14.08 -1.21
CA ARG A 2 37.86 -15.27 -0.43
C ARG A 2 37.55 -14.87 0.99
N PHE A 3 36.27 -14.96 1.37
CA PHE A 3 35.88 -14.96 2.77
C PHE A 3 36.51 -16.15 3.50
N ASN A 4 36.73 -15.97 4.81
CA ASN A 4 37.25 -17.03 5.66
C ASN A 4 36.35 -18.27 5.64
N ARG A 5 36.95 -19.45 5.82
CA ARG A 5 36.22 -20.73 5.92
C ARG A 5 35.18 -20.73 7.05
N ALA A 6 35.40 -19.96 8.11
CA ALA A 6 34.46 -19.80 9.22
C ALA A 6 33.06 -19.35 8.76
N TYR A 7 32.98 -18.49 7.74
CA TYR A 7 31.71 -17.93 7.25
C TYR A 7 31.02 -18.77 6.17
N MET A 8 31.57 -19.93 5.82
CA MET A 8 31.03 -20.76 4.73
C MET A 8 29.56 -21.14 4.93
N ASN A 9 29.11 -21.32 6.17
CA ASN A 9 27.72 -21.63 6.48
C ASN A 9 26.77 -20.46 6.18
N LEU A 10 27.25 -19.21 6.33
CA LEU A 10 26.50 -18.00 5.99
C LEU A 10 26.52 -17.76 4.48
N ILE A 11 27.69 -17.88 3.86
CA ILE A 11 27.87 -17.68 2.41
C ILE A 11 27.00 -18.62 1.59
N LYS A 12 26.87 -19.89 1.99
CA LYS A 12 26.00 -20.87 1.32
C LYS A 12 24.51 -20.48 1.31
N GLN A 13 24.07 -19.57 2.18
CA GLN A 13 22.68 -19.12 2.23
C GLN A 13 22.40 -17.94 1.29
N LEU A 14 23.44 -17.32 0.74
CA LEU A 14 23.34 -16.21 -0.20
C LEU A 14 23.57 -16.68 -1.66
N PRO A 15 22.88 -16.08 -2.64
CA PRO A 15 23.20 -16.30 -4.04
C PRO A 15 24.59 -15.73 -4.40
N PRO A 16 25.30 -16.32 -5.38
CA PRO A 16 26.68 -15.94 -5.71
C PRO A 16 26.89 -14.45 -6.02
N SER A 17 25.91 -13.79 -6.66
CA SER A 17 25.97 -12.36 -6.96
C SER A 17 26.02 -11.48 -5.71
N LEU A 18 25.25 -11.83 -4.68
CA LEU A 18 25.22 -11.08 -3.42
C LEU A 18 26.48 -11.31 -2.58
N VAL A 19 27.13 -12.47 -2.72
CA VAL A 19 28.41 -12.76 -2.07
C VAL A 19 29.50 -11.85 -2.63
N GLU A 20 29.56 -11.68 -3.96
CA GLU A 20 30.51 -10.79 -4.62
C GLU A 20 30.25 -9.32 -4.27
N GLU A 21 28.98 -8.91 -4.26
CA GLU A 21 28.58 -7.55 -3.87
C GLU A 21 28.94 -7.27 -2.40
N SER A 22 28.65 -8.21 -1.49
CA SER A 22 29.01 -8.12 -0.07
C SER A 22 30.51 -7.96 0.14
N TRP A 23 31.33 -8.69 -0.63
CA TRP A 23 32.79 -8.54 -0.61
C TRP A 23 33.21 -7.12 -1.02
N LYS A 24 32.67 -6.62 -2.14
CA LYS A 24 32.93 -5.24 -2.59
C LYS A 24 32.49 -4.24 -1.53
N HIS A 25 31.35 -4.44 -0.87
CA HIS A 25 30.88 -3.55 0.19
C HIS A 25 31.84 -3.49 1.39
N LEU A 26 32.47 -4.60 1.76
CA LEU A 26 33.42 -4.63 2.87
C LEU A 26 34.77 -4.02 2.49
N THR A 27 35.22 -4.22 1.25
CA THR A 27 36.57 -3.81 0.79
C THR A 27 36.61 -2.49 0.02
N THR A 28 35.47 -1.84 -0.24
CA THR A 28 35.43 -0.55 -0.97
C THR A 28 34.62 0.54 -0.27
N ARG A 29 34.16 0.31 0.96
CA ARG A 29 33.32 1.27 1.69
C ARG A 29 34.07 2.56 2.00
N LYS A 30 33.43 3.71 1.79
CA LYS A 30 34.00 5.04 2.10
C LYS A 30 34.30 5.27 3.60
N ARG A 31 33.69 4.50 4.51
CA ARG A 31 33.94 4.53 5.96
C ARG A 31 34.09 3.09 6.45
N ASN A 32 35.11 2.81 7.26
CA ASN A 32 35.43 1.48 7.82
C ASN A 32 35.65 0.40 6.76
N CYS A 33 36.40 0.74 5.72
CA CYS A 33 36.84 -0.22 4.72
C CYS A 33 37.79 -1.22 5.38
N LEU A 34 37.52 -2.51 5.23
CA LEU A 34 38.48 -3.54 5.61
C LEU A 34 39.50 -3.69 4.49
N THR A 35 40.77 -3.87 4.86
CA THR A 35 41.78 -4.35 3.92
C THR A 35 41.44 -5.79 3.52
N GLU A 36 41.93 -6.26 2.38
CA GLU A 36 41.66 -7.64 1.96
C GLU A 36 42.12 -8.68 2.99
N LEU A 37 43.20 -8.39 3.72
CA LEU A 37 43.72 -9.26 4.78
C LEU A 37 42.77 -9.33 5.98
N GLU A 38 42.20 -8.20 6.40
CA GLU A 38 41.22 -8.15 7.49
C GLU A 38 39.90 -8.79 7.07
N ALA A 39 39.45 -8.58 5.84
CA ALA A 39 38.24 -9.19 5.28
C ALA A 39 38.37 -10.72 5.08
N CYS A 40 39.61 -11.23 4.94
CA CYS A 40 39.91 -12.65 4.95
C CYS A 40 40.03 -13.23 6.38
N GLY A 41 40.15 -12.37 7.40
CA GLY A 41 40.26 -12.73 8.80
C GLY A 41 38.95 -13.21 9.42
N ILE A 42 38.99 -13.55 10.71
CA ILE A 42 37.80 -13.85 11.50
C ILE A 42 37.53 -12.62 12.38
N ASP A 43 36.54 -11.83 11.98
CA ASP A 43 36.04 -10.65 12.68
C ASP A 43 34.52 -10.80 12.91
N PRO A 44 34.01 -10.69 14.15
CA PRO A 44 32.58 -10.65 14.43
C PRO A 44 31.81 -9.61 13.60
N GLY A 45 32.42 -8.48 13.24
CA GLY A 45 31.78 -7.45 12.42
C GLY A 45 31.42 -7.92 11.01
N ILE A 46 32.25 -8.81 10.43
CA ILE A 46 31.98 -9.44 9.13
C ILE A 46 30.83 -10.45 9.26
N GLU A 47 30.78 -11.16 10.39
CA GLU A 47 29.71 -12.12 10.66
C GLU A 47 28.34 -11.43 10.76
N ASP A 48 28.25 -10.38 11.57
CA ASP A 48 27.04 -9.57 11.74
C ASP A 48 26.57 -8.98 10.41
N PHE A 49 27.50 -8.50 9.58
CA PHE A 49 27.20 -7.99 8.25
C PHE A 49 26.59 -9.06 7.34
N LEU A 50 27.20 -10.24 7.26
CA LEU A 50 26.69 -11.35 6.44
C LEU A 50 25.33 -11.85 6.94
N GLN A 51 25.12 -11.92 8.26
CA GLN A 51 23.82 -12.26 8.84
C GLN A 51 22.75 -11.24 8.47
N HIS A 52 23.08 -9.94 8.55
CA HIS A 52 22.19 -8.87 8.12
C HIS A 52 21.80 -9.04 6.64
N GLU A 53 22.75 -9.34 5.75
CA GLU A 53 22.41 -9.54 4.34
C GLU A 53 21.56 -10.77 4.05
N ILE A 54 21.77 -11.86 4.79
CA ILE A 54 20.89 -13.03 4.72
C ILE A 54 19.46 -12.66 5.12
N ILE A 55 19.29 -11.86 6.17
CA ILE A 55 17.98 -11.38 6.63
C ILE A 55 17.32 -10.50 5.56
N VAL A 56 18.06 -9.54 4.99
CA VAL A 56 17.57 -8.64 3.94
C VAL A 56 17.15 -9.42 2.70
N TYR A 57 18.02 -10.32 2.21
CA TYR A 57 17.74 -11.18 1.07
C TYR A 57 16.48 -12.03 1.30
N ASN A 58 16.38 -12.69 2.45
CA ASN A 58 15.22 -13.52 2.77
C ASN A 58 13.93 -12.72 2.91
N ARG A 59 13.98 -11.49 3.46
CA ARG A 59 12.83 -10.58 3.50
C ARG A 59 12.40 -10.18 2.09
N LYS A 60 13.34 -9.83 1.22
CA LYS A 60 13.06 -9.47 -0.18
C LYS A 60 12.46 -10.66 -0.94
N LYS A 61 13.04 -11.86 -0.76
CA LYS A 61 12.54 -13.12 -1.34
C LYS A 61 11.13 -13.47 -0.83
N LYS A 62 10.84 -13.29 0.46
CA LYS A 62 9.49 -13.48 1.02
C LYS A 62 8.49 -12.46 0.47
N ARG A 63 8.90 -11.20 0.26
CA ARG A 63 8.05 -10.18 -0.37
C ARG A 63 7.77 -10.49 -1.83
N GLN A 64 8.75 -10.98 -2.58
CA GLN A 64 8.55 -11.41 -3.98
C GLN A 64 7.71 -12.69 -4.09
N ARG A 65 7.81 -13.60 -3.12
CA ARG A 65 6.94 -14.79 -3.01
C ARG A 65 5.54 -14.46 -2.50
N ARG A 66 5.37 -13.33 -1.81
CA ARG A 66 4.06 -12.71 -1.60
C ARG A 66 3.68 -12.02 -2.92
N SER A 67 3.23 -12.83 -3.87
CA SER A 67 2.22 -12.37 -4.82
C SER A 67 1.09 -11.66 -4.04
N PRO A 68 0.34 -10.72 -4.64
CA PRO A 68 -0.86 -10.17 -4.02
C PRO A 68 -1.69 -11.33 -3.46
N LEU A 69 -2.24 -11.15 -2.26
CA LEU A 69 -3.02 -12.15 -1.52
C LEU A 69 -3.86 -13.06 -2.44
N PRO A 70 -3.97 -14.36 -2.12
CA PRO A 70 -4.81 -15.26 -2.90
C PRO A 70 -6.26 -14.79 -2.82
N LEU A 71 -6.85 -14.51 -3.98
CA LEU A 71 -8.27 -14.67 -4.20
C LEU A 71 -8.58 -16.15 -3.92
N GLU A 72 -8.93 -16.49 -2.68
CA GLU A 72 -9.50 -17.80 -2.31
C GLU A 72 -10.79 -17.97 -3.13
N ASN A 73 -10.70 -18.54 -4.34
CA ASN A 73 -11.84 -19.10 -5.10
C ASN A 73 -11.45 -19.81 -6.42
N LEU A 74 -10.22 -20.31 -6.57
CA LEU A 74 -9.85 -21.18 -7.70
C LEU A 74 -9.41 -22.57 -7.22
N SER A 75 -10.29 -23.22 -6.44
CA SER A 75 -10.33 -24.68 -6.42
C SER A 75 -11.14 -25.11 -7.61
N TYR A 76 -10.53 -25.48 -8.74
CA TYR A 76 -10.96 -26.61 -9.57
C TYR A 76 -9.82 -27.02 -10.53
N ASN A 77 -9.09 -28.06 -10.12
CA ASN A 77 -8.60 -29.17 -10.94
C ASN A 77 -8.07 -28.88 -12.35
N THR A 78 -6.79 -28.52 -12.47
CA THR A 78 -6.03 -28.85 -13.69
C THR A 78 -5.46 -30.26 -13.51
N ILE A 79 -6.23 -31.26 -13.92
CA ILE A 79 -5.69 -32.58 -14.23
C ILE A 79 -4.73 -32.37 -15.41
N MET A 80 -3.44 -32.35 -15.12
CA MET A 80 -2.39 -32.36 -16.12
C MET A 80 -2.36 -33.77 -16.73
N SER A 81 -3.20 -33.99 -17.73
CA SER A 81 -3.19 -35.20 -18.54
C SER A 81 -2.02 -35.10 -19.52
N ASN A 82 -0.90 -35.72 -19.16
CA ASN A 82 0.17 -36.02 -20.11
C ASN A 82 -0.35 -37.14 -21.03
N GLN A 83 -0.99 -36.77 -22.15
CA GLN A 83 -1.18 -37.69 -23.27
C GLN A 83 -0.29 -37.22 -24.42
N GLU A 84 0.86 -37.89 -24.56
CA GLU A 84 1.61 -37.93 -25.80
C GLU A 84 0.76 -38.65 -26.85
N THR A 85 0.15 -37.90 -27.76
CA THR A 85 -0.36 -38.44 -29.02
C THR A 85 0.12 -37.58 -30.18
N GLN A 86 1.10 -38.14 -30.88
CA GLN A 86 1.58 -37.72 -32.19
C GLN A 86 0.43 -37.81 -33.21
N THR A 87 -0.12 -36.66 -33.65
CA THR A 87 -0.96 -36.59 -34.85
C THR A 87 -0.83 -35.24 -35.55
N GLN A 88 -0.24 -35.29 -36.75
CA GLN A 88 -0.42 -34.49 -37.97
C GLN A 88 -0.95 -33.04 -37.86
N ASP A 89 -0.11 -32.13 -38.37
CA ASP A 89 -0.42 -30.88 -39.07
C ASP A 89 -1.89 -30.43 -39.10
N THR A 90 -2.25 -29.61 -38.12
CA THR A 90 -2.77 -28.25 -38.31
C THR A 90 -2.75 -27.63 -36.93
N ALA A 91 -1.76 -26.79 -36.64
CA ALA A 91 -1.82 -25.96 -35.44
C ALA A 91 -3.05 -25.06 -35.59
N PRO A 92 -4.03 -25.08 -34.66
CA PRO A 92 -4.88 -23.92 -34.52
C PRO A 92 -3.92 -22.83 -34.03
N ILE A 93 -3.63 -21.84 -34.88
CA ILE A 93 -2.98 -20.60 -34.47
C ILE A 93 -3.93 -20.03 -33.42
N CYS A 94 -3.65 -20.37 -32.17
CA CYS A 94 -4.42 -19.91 -31.05
C CYS A 94 -3.88 -18.51 -30.79
N ASP A 95 -4.72 -17.50 -30.98
CA ASP A 95 -4.42 -16.10 -30.74
C ASP A 95 -4.27 -15.88 -29.22
N HIS A 96 -3.19 -16.41 -28.65
CA HIS A 96 -2.88 -16.33 -27.22
C HIS A 96 -2.87 -14.88 -26.73
N GLU A 97 -2.53 -13.93 -27.61
CA GLU A 97 -2.60 -12.50 -27.35
C GLU A 97 -4.04 -12.02 -27.13
N GLU A 98 -5.01 -12.50 -27.93
CA GLU A 98 -6.42 -12.16 -27.79
C GLU A 98 -7.02 -12.75 -26.51
N GLU A 99 -6.65 -13.99 -26.15
CA GLU A 99 -7.07 -14.62 -24.91
C GLU A 99 -6.53 -13.86 -23.69
N ILE A 100 -5.25 -13.48 -23.70
CA ILE A 100 -4.63 -12.66 -22.65
C ILE A 100 -5.34 -11.31 -22.57
N HIS A 101 -5.58 -10.64 -23.70
CA HIS A 101 -6.27 -9.36 -23.74
C HIS A 101 -7.68 -9.45 -23.17
N CYS A 102 -8.45 -10.49 -23.52
CA CYS A 102 -9.80 -10.70 -22.98
C CYS A 102 -9.78 -10.92 -21.47
N ARG A 103 -8.82 -11.72 -20.96
CA ARG A 103 -8.63 -11.94 -19.52
C ARG A 103 -8.28 -10.65 -18.79
N VAL A 104 -7.30 -9.89 -19.31
CA VAL A 104 -6.87 -8.61 -18.73
C VAL A 104 -8.02 -7.61 -18.71
N LYS A 105 -8.79 -7.50 -19.80
CA LYS A 105 -9.94 -6.60 -19.89
C LYS A 105 -11.01 -6.94 -18.85
N LYS A 106 -11.34 -8.22 -18.70
CA LYS A 106 -12.34 -8.67 -17.72
C LYS A 106 -11.92 -8.35 -16.27
N GLU A 107 -10.66 -8.58 -15.93
CA GLU A 107 -10.13 -8.24 -14.61
C GLU A 107 -10.11 -6.72 -14.37
N LEU A 108 -9.75 -5.94 -15.39
CA LEU A 108 -9.77 -4.48 -15.32
C LEU A 108 -11.19 -3.94 -15.12
N ASP A 109 -12.17 -4.48 -15.84
CA ASP A 109 -13.58 -4.11 -15.71
C ASP A 109 -14.11 -4.46 -14.31
N SER A 110 -13.77 -5.66 -13.80
CA SER A 110 -14.10 -6.10 -12.45
C SER A 110 -13.52 -5.17 -11.38
N LEU A 111 -12.23 -4.84 -11.50
CA LEU A 111 -11.55 -3.93 -10.58
C LEU A 111 -12.17 -2.53 -10.61
N SER A 112 -12.44 -2.00 -11.81
CA SER A 112 -13.09 -0.70 -12.00
C SER A 112 -14.45 -0.65 -11.30
N GLN A 113 -15.26 -1.69 -11.47
CA GLN A 113 -16.57 -1.79 -10.83
C GLN A 113 -16.47 -1.85 -9.30
N GLN A 114 -15.50 -2.59 -8.77
CA GLN A 114 -15.25 -2.66 -7.32
C GLN A 114 -14.82 -1.32 -6.75
N LEU A 115 -13.91 -0.59 -7.42
CA LEU A 115 -13.51 0.75 -7.01
C LEU A 115 -14.69 1.72 -7.01
N LEU A 116 -15.52 1.68 -8.06
CA LEU A 116 -16.69 2.54 -8.15
C LEU A 116 -17.66 2.29 -6.98
N LYS A 117 -17.97 1.02 -6.72
CA LYS A 117 -18.84 0.61 -5.61
C LYS A 117 -18.27 0.99 -4.25
N PHE A 118 -16.96 0.80 -4.06
CA PHE A 118 -16.29 1.20 -2.83
C PHE A 118 -16.33 2.71 -2.61
N ASN A 119 -16.06 3.49 -3.66
CA ASN A 119 -16.10 4.94 -3.61
C ASN A 119 -17.51 5.45 -3.36
N GLU A 120 -18.52 4.93 -4.05
CA GLU A 120 -19.92 5.29 -3.82
C GLU A 120 -20.33 5.01 -2.37
N LYS A 121 -19.99 3.84 -1.83
CA LYS A 121 -20.31 3.50 -0.44
C LYS A 121 -19.57 4.39 0.57
N THR A 122 -18.29 4.65 0.33
CA THR A 122 -17.42 5.34 1.30
C THR A 122 -17.56 6.85 1.17
N PHE A 123 -17.24 7.40 0.00
CA PHE A 123 -17.36 8.83 -0.25
C PHE A 123 -18.81 9.28 -0.27
N GLY A 124 -19.74 8.48 -0.81
CA GLY A 124 -21.16 8.85 -0.82
C GLY A 124 -21.71 9.01 0.60
N SER A 125 -21.46 8.05 1.50
CA SER A 125 -21.87 8.15 2.90
C SER A 125 -21.21 9.33 3.62
N PHE A 126 -19.92 9.57 3.37
CA PHE A 126 -19.20 10.69 3.96
C PHE A 126 -19.75 12.05 3.50
N MET A 127 -20.03 12.21 2.20
CA MET A 127 -20.62 13.43 1.63
C MET A 127 -22.04 13.68 2.16
N GLN A 128 -22.84 12.62 2.32
CA GLN A 128 -24.16 12.71 2.93
C GLN A 128 -24.09 13.20 4.38
N GLU A 129 -23.17 12.66 5.18
CA GLU A 129 -23.00 13.09 6.57
C GLU A 129 -22.56 14.56 6.66
N ILE A 130 -21.57 14.98 5.85
CA ILE A 130 -21.17 16.40 5.79
C ILE A 130 -22.36 17.29 5.45
N THR A 131 -23.15 16.90 4.45
CA THR A 131 -24.31 17.68 4.00
C THR A 131 -25.33 17.82 5.12
N LYS A 132 -25.61 16.72 5.82
CA LYS A 132 -26.53 16.71 6.97
C LYS A 132 -26.04 17.62 8.10
N GLN A 133 -24.77 17.50 8.50
CA GLN A 133 -24.19 18.35 9.54
C GLN A 133 -24.25 19.84 9.16
N HIS A 134 -23.99 20.16 7.90
CA HIS A 134 -24.07 21.53 7.40
C HIS A 134 -25.50 22.07 7.48
N GLU A 135 -26.49 21.28 7.05
CA GLU A 135 -27.90 21.66 7.09
C GLU A 135 -28.40 21.87 8.53
N GLU A 136 -28.02 20.98 9.45
CA GLU A 136 -28.31 21.13 10.88
C GLU A 136 -27.73 22.43 11.45
N TRP A 137 -26.48 22.76 11.10
CA TRP A 137 -25.82 23.98 11.53
C TRP A 137 -26.49 25.24 10.97
N VAL A 138 -26.86 25.24 9.69
CA VAL A 138 -27.61 26.33 9.05
C VAL A 138 -28.97 26.53 9.73
N ASN A 139 -29.68 25.44 10.02
CA ASN A 139 -30.98 25.50 10.70
C ASN A 139 -30.86 26.04 12.12
N ALA A 140 -29.84 25.64 12.88
CA ALA A 140 -29.56 26.18 14.21
C ALA A 140 -29.24 27.69 14.15
N ASN A 141 -28.40 28.11 13.20
CA ASN A 141 -28.07 29.52 12.99
C ASN A 141 -29.29 30.37 12.61
N ASN A 142 -30.18 29.85 11.75
CA ASN A 142 -31.41 30.55 11.37
C ASN A 142 -32.35 30.75 12.58
N LYS A 143 -32.44 29.77 13.48
CA LYS A 143 -33.19 29.90 14.74
C LYS A 143 -32.58 30.97 15.65
N LEU A 144 -31.26 30.93 15.85
CA LEU A 144 -30.55 31.94 16.65
C LEU A 144 -30.72 33.35 16.08
N ARG A 145 -30.65 33.50 14.75
CA ARG A 145 -30.87 34.78 14.08
C ARG A 145 -32.28 35.31 14.33
N SER A 146 -33.30 34.47 14.24
CA SER A 146 -34.69 34.85 14.54
C SER A 146 -34.86 35.29 15.99
N GLU A 147 -34.19 34.61 16.93
CA GLU A 147 -34.19 34.98 18.35
C GLU A 147 -33.52 36.33 18.60
N ILE A 148 -32.36 36.57 17.97
CA ILE A 148 -31.63 37.84 18.05
C ILE A 148 -32.50 39.00 17.55
N GLU A 149 -33.20 38.83 16.43
CA GLU A 149 -34.09 39.87 15.91
C GLU A 149 -35.28 40.14 16.86
N ARG A 150 -35.83 39.09 17.48
CA ARG A 150 -36.87 39.25 18.52
C ARG A 150 -36.36 40.06 19.71
N GLN A 151 -35.18 39.74 20.22
CA GLN A 151 -34.55 40.45 21.34
C GLN A 151 -34.24 41.90 20.99
N LYS A 152 -33.77 42.16 19.77
CA LYS A 152 -33.51 43.51 19.26
C LYS A 152 -34.78 44.38 19.25
N ILE A 153 -35.91 43.81 18.83
CA ILE A 153 -37.20 44.52 18.86
C ILE A 153 -37.64 44.82 20.31
N GLN A 154 -37.45 43.88 21.24
CA GLN A 154 -37.79 44.09 22.65
C GLN A 154 -36.91 45.18 23.28
N LEU A 155 -35.60 45.15 23.02
CA LEU A 155 -34.65 46.15 23.50
C LEU A 155 -35.01 47.56 23.01
N HIS A 156 -35.34 47.72 21.73
CA HIS A 156 -35.76 49.02 21.19
C HIS A 156 -37.04 49.56 21.87
N LYS A 157 -37.99 48.67 22.22
CA LYS A 157 -39.20 49.06 22.96
C LYS A 157 -38.87 49.51 24.38
N THR A 158 -38.01 48.78 25.09
CA THR A 158 -37.62 49.15 26.46
C THR A 158 -36.79 50.42 26.49
N GLU A 159 -35.91 50.64 25.52
CA GLU A 159 -35.15 51.89 25.36
C GLU A 159 -36.07 53.10 25.17
N LYS A 160 -37.09 52.99 24.30
CA LYS A 160 -38.10 54.05 24.13
C LYS A 160 -38.87 54.36 25.41
N LEU A 161 -39.32 53.33 26.12
CA LEU A 161 -40.02 53.51 27.41
C LEU A 161 -39.11 54.19 28.44
N LEU A 162 -37.86 53.75 28.55
CA LEU A 162 -36.88 54.34 29.45
C LEU A 162 -36.61 55.82 29.12
N ALA A 163 -36.49 56.16 27.83
CA ALA A 163 -36.30 57.54 27.38
C ALA A 163 -37.51 58.43 27.74
N SER A 164 -38.73 57.91 27.63
CA SER A 164 -39.93 58.65 28.05
C SER A 164 -39.98 58.90 29.55
N LEU A 165 -39.59 57.91 30.37
CA LEU A 165 -39.55 58.05 31.83
C LEU A 165 -38.46 59.03 32.31
N LYS A 166 -37.33 59.11 31.62
CA LYS A 166 -36.26 60.08 31.94
C LYS A 166 -36.60 61.53 31.58
N SER A 167 -37.59 61.74 30.72
CA SER A 167 -38.00 63.06 30.26
C SER A 167 -39.12 63.67 31.15
N GLN A 168 -39.49 62.98 32.23
CA GLN A 168 -40.53 63.34 33.19
C GLN A 168 -39.91 63.80 34.50
#